data_AF-A0A6A4GIU8-F1
#
_entry.id   AF-A0A6A4GIU8-F1
#
_cell.length_a   1.000
_cell.length_b   1.000
_cell.length_c   1.000
_cell.angle_alpha   90.00
_cell.angle_beta   90.00
_cell.angle_gamma   90.00
#
_symmetry.space_group_name_H-M   'P 1'
#
loop_
_entity.id
_entity.type
_entity.pdbx_description
1 polymer ?
#
loop_
_entity_poly.entity_id
_entity_poly.type
_entity_poly.pdbx_seq_one_letter_code
_entity_poly.pdbx_strand_id
1 'polypeptide(L)' 'MRLQYLPAYSPDLNPIEEGFSVMKAWIRRNRDYLLGELLNEDMCHPIALLWEAVYSTMTPECIEGWFHDSGYVG' A
#
# COMPACT_ATOMS: atom_id res chain seq x y z
N MET A 1 23.61 -10.43 0.37
CA MET A 1 22.16 -10.47 0.04
C MET A 1 21.64 -11.86 0.37
N ARG A 2 20.63 -11.99 1.25
CA ARG A 2 20.01 -13.27 1.62
C ARG A 2 18.63 -13.32 1.01
N LEU A 3 18.34 -14.37 0.25
CA LEU A 3 17.01 -14.57 -0.31
C LEU A 3 16.13 -15.28 0.72
N GLN A 4 14.90 -14.81 0.89
CA GLN A 4 13.85 -15.48 1.67
C GLN A 4 12.80 -16.01 0.69
N TYR A 5 12.54 -17.30 0.74
CA TYR A 5 11.53 -17.94 -0.10
C TYR A 5 10.20 -18.01 0.66
N LEU A 6 9.12 -17.60 0.01
CA LEU A 6 7.77 -17.74 0.55
C LEU A 6 7.11 -19.01 0.01
N PRO A 7 6.40 -19.78 0.86
CA PRO A 7 5.52 -20.84 0.38
C PRO A 7 4.42 -20.28 -0.53
N ALA A 8 3.93 -21.12 -1.44
CA ALA A 8 2.81 -20.75 -2.30
C ALA A 8 1.55 -20.46 -1.46
N TYR A 9 0.80 -19.41 -1.84
CA TYR A 9 -0.43 -18.99 -1.17
C TYR A 9 -0.26 -18.59 0.30
N SER A 10 0.91 -18.06 0.68
CA SER A 10 1.16 -17.51 2.01
C SER A 10 1.25 -15.97 1.99
N PRO A 11 0.15 -15.26 1.70
CA PRO A 11 0.14 -13.79 1.70
C PRO A 11 0.36 -13.21 3.11
N ASP A 12 0.03 -13.98 4.15
CA ASP A 12 0.29 -13.67 5.56
C ASP A 12 1.78 -13.55 5.90
N LEU A 13 2.64 -14.15 5.09
CA LEU A 13 4.09 -14.05 5.23
C LEU A 13 4.70 -12.94 4.35
N ASN A 14 3.88 -12.15 3.66
CA ASN A 14 4.34 -11.11 2.76
C ASN A 14 3.91 -9.71 3.26
N PRO A 15 4.79 -8.92 3.88
CA PRO A 15 4.43 -7.65 4.53
C PRO A 15 3.89 -6.62 3.55
N ILE A 16 4.17 -6.78 2.25
CA ILE A 16 3.63 -5.88 1.22
C ILE A 16 2.11 -6.02 1.09
N GLU A 17 1.51 -7.17 1.42
CA GLU A 17 0.07 -7.41 1.31
C GLU A 17 -0.71 -6.51 2.27
N GLU A 18 -0.23 -6.36 3.50
CA GLU A 18 -0.80 -5.43 4.48
C GLU A 18 -0.63 -3.97 4.03
N GLY A 19 0.57 -3.60 3.57
CA GLY A 19 0.82 -2.28 3.00
C GLY A 19 -0.11 -1.93 1.84
N PHE A 20 -0.30 -2.85 0.89
CA PHE A 20 -1.26 -2.69 -0.21
C PHE A 20 -2.70 -2.64 0.29
N SER A 21 -3.06 -3.39 1.33
CA SER A 21 -4.39 -3.36 1.94
C SER A 21 -4.71 -1.96 2.49
N VAL A 22 -3.79 -1.37 3.26
CA VAL A 22 -3.95 -0.02 3.82
C VAL A 22 -3.97 1.04 2.72
N MET A 23 -3.05 0.96 1.74
CA MET A 23 -3.03 1.87 0.59
C MET A 23 -4.35 1.83 -0.18
N LYS A 24 -4.90 0.65 -0.47
CA LYS A 24 -6.22 0.50 -1.10
C LYS A 24 -7.33 1.14 -0.26
N ALA A 25 -7.31 0.96 1.06
CA ALA A 25 -8.29 1.57 1.95
C ALA A 25 -8.20 3.11 1.92
N TRP A 26 -6.99 3.68 1.88
CA TRP A 26 -6.77 5.12 1.75
C TRP A 26 -7.29 5.64 0.42
N ILE A 27 -6.98 4.99 -0.71
CA ILE A 27 -7.47 5.40 -2.03
C ILE A 27 -9.00 5.40 -2.07
N ARG A 28 -9.66 4.39 -1.49
CA ARG A 28 -11.13 4.32 -1.41
C ARG A 28 -11.75 5.47 -0.60
N ARG A 29 -11.03 5.98 0.41
CA ARG A 29 -11.46 7.13 1.22
C ARG A 29 -11.23 8.47 0.50
N ASN A 30 -10.22 8.54 -0.37
CA ASN A 30 -9.86 9.72 -1.18
C ASN A 30 -10.40 9.62 -2.62
N ARG A 31 -11.55 8.95 -2.79
CA ARG A 31 -12.16 8.61 -4.09
C ARG A 31 -12.54 9.82 -4.96
N ASP A 32 -12.64 11.00 -4.37
CA ASP A 32 -13.03 12.22 -5.07
C ASP A 32 -12.03 12.54 -6.19
N TYR A 33 -10.77 12.10 -6.03
CA TYR A 33 -9.75 12.13 -7.08
C TYR A 33 -10.06 11.21 -8.27
N LEU A 34 -10.49 9.97 -8.00
CA LEU A 34 -10.87 9.01 -9.04
C LEU A 34 -12.12 9.48 -9.80
N LEU A 35 -13.02 10.19 -9.13
CA LEU A 35 -14.17 10.82 -9.78
C LEU A 35 -13.73 11.93 -10.75
N GLY A 36 -12.74 12.75 -10.38
CA GLY A 36 -12.16 13.77 -11.29
C GLY A 36 -11.56 13.17 -12.57
N GLU A 37 -10.81 12.06 -12.47
CA GLU A 37 -10.29 11.34 -13.64
C GLU A 37 -11.42 10.81 -14.55
N LEU A 38 -12.44 10.19 -13.95
CA LEU A 38 -13.58 9.62 -14.70
C LEU A 38 -14.41 10.70 -15.39
N LEU A 39 -14.40 11.92 -14.87
CA LEU A 39 -15.09 13.09 -15.42
C LEU A 39 -14.24 13.87 -16.43
N ASN A 40 -13.02 13.40 -16.73
CA ASN A 40 -12.10 14.01 -17.69
C ASN A 40 -11.68 15.43 -17.26
N GLU A 41 -11.59 15.68 -15.96
CA GLU A 41 -11.07 16.92 -15.42
C GLU A 41 -9.53 16.90 -15.56
N ASP A 42 -8.98 17.84 -16.33
CA ASP A 42 -7.55 18.00 -16.67
C ASP A 42 -6.58 18.07 -15.45
N MET A 43 -7.12 18.12 -14.23
CA MET A 43 -6.39 18.28 -12.98
C MET A 43 -6.02 16.96 -12.31
N CYS A 44 -6.38 15.82 -12.90
CA CYS A 44 -6.17 14.53 -12.28
C CYS A 44 -4.87 13.86 -12.77
N HIS A 45 -3.98 13.56 -11.82
CA HIS A 45 -2.67 12.94 -12.04
C HIS A 45 -2.59 11.61 -11.28
N PRO A 46 -3.04 10.47 -11.84
CA PRO A 46 -3.19 9.21 -11.11
C PRO A 46 -1.90 8.73 -10.43
N ILE A 47 -0.74 9.00 -11.03
CA ILE A 47 0.57 8.69 -10.45
C ILE A 47 0.85 9.50 -9.18
N ALA A 48 0.46 10.78 -9.14
CA ALA A 48 0.64 11.62 -7.96
C ALA A 48 -0.21 11.12 -6.78
N LEU A 49 -1.44 10.67 -7.04
CA LEU A 49 -2.30 10.05 -6.02
C LEU A 49 -1.68 8.77 -5.44
N LEU A 50 -1.10 7.92 -6.29
CA LEU A 50 -0.42 6.71 -5.82
C LEU A 50 0.76 7.04 -4.92
N TRP A 51 1.56 8.04 -5.28
CA TRP A 51 2.63 8.52 -4.42
C TRP A 51 2.10 9.05 -3.08
N GLU A 52 1.06 9.86 -3.11
CA GLU A 52 0.46 10.39 -1.89
C GLU A 52 -0.12 9.29 -1.00
N ALA A 53 -0.75 8.26 -1.59
CA ALA A 53 -1.20 7.09 -0.87
C ALA A 53 -0.03 6.37 -0.19
N VAL A 54 1.07 6.11 -0.91
CA VAL A 54 2.28 5.49 -0.35
C VAL A 54 2.82 6.30 0.82
N TYR A 55 3.05 7.61 0.63
CA TYR A 55 3.61 8.46 1.68
C TYR A 55 2.67 8.65 2.87
N SER A 56 1.35 8.56 2.65
CA SER A 56 0.37 8.70 3.72
C SER A 56 0.16 7.41 4.52
N THR A 57 0.37 6.24 3.93
CA THR A 57 0.03 4.96 4.58
C THR A 57 1.23 4.12 4.98
N MET A 58 2.38 4.25 4.31
CA MET A 58 3.57 3.43 4.56
C MET A 58 4.55 4.18 5.46
N THR A 59 4.11 4.52 6.67
CA THR A 59 5.00 5.13 7.68
C THR A 59 5.96 4.09 8.23
N PRO A 60 7.12 4.50 8.78
CA PRO A 60 8.09 3.56 9.37
C PRO A 60 7.46 2.65 10.44
N GLU A 61 6.56 3.19 11.26
CA GLU A 61 5.89 2.44 12.35
C GLU A 61 4.94 1.37 11.78
N CYS A 62 4.19 1.71 10.74
CA CYS A 62 3.33 0.74 10.06
C CYS A 62 4.16 -0.35 9.37
N ILE A 63 5.25 0.03 8.70
CA ILE A 63 6.14 -0.92 8.03
C ILE A 63 6.75 -1.89 9.04
N GLU A 64 7.26 -1.39 10.16
CA GLU A 64 7.79 -2.25 11.24
C GLU A 64 6.73 -3.23 11.74
N GLY A 65 5.50 -2.75 11.97
CA GLY A 65 4.35 -3.58 12.34
C GLY A 65 4.08 -4.71 11.34
N TRP A 66 4.03 -4.41 10.04
CA TRP A 66 3.77 -5.42 9.00
C TRP A 66 4.89 -6.47 8.90
N PHE A 67 6.14 -6.05 9.08
CA PHE A 67 7.26 -7.00 9.13
C PHE A 67 7.24 -7.87 10.38
N HIS A 68 6.79 -7.34 11.52
CA HIS A 68 6.56 -8.12 12.73
C HIS A 68 5.42 -9.14 12.54
N ASP A 69 4.28 -8.69 11.99
CA ASP A 69 3.11 -9.55 11.75
C ASP A 69 3.39 -10.67 10.73
N SER A 70 4.28 -10.41 9.77
CA SER A 70 4.81 -11.41 8.82
C SER A 70 5.95 -12.29 9.40
N GLY A 71 6.35 -12.08 10.66
CA GLY A 71 7.34 -12.92 11.36
C GLY A 71 8.80 -12.64 11.01
N TYR A 72 9.12 -11.47 10.44
CA TYR A 72 10.48 -11.09 10.07
C TYR A 72 11.22 -10.29 11.14
N VAL A 73 10.48 -9.69 12.08
CA VAL A 73 10.99 -8.94 13.23
C VAL A 73 10.30 -9.48 14.48
N GLY A 74 11.03 -9.56 15.59
CA GLY A 74 10.53 -10.04 16.88
C GLY A 74 11.11 -9.25 18.05
#